data_AF-A0A2V9IL88-F1
#
_entry.id   AF-A0A2V9IL88-F1
#
_cell.length_a   1.000
_cell.length_b   1.000
_cell.length_c   1.000
_cell.angle_alpha   90.00
_cell.angle_beta   90.00
_cell.angle_gamma   90.00
#
_symmetry.space_group_name_H-M   'P 1'
#
loop_
_entity.id
_entity.type
_entity.pdbx_description
1 polymer ?
#
loop_
_entity_poly.entity_id
_entity_poly.type
_entity_poly.pdbx_seq_one_letter_code
_entity_poly.pdbx_strand_id
1 'polypeptide(L)'
;MLVCSVTLAGCVGVPVEELLASTAIVAELQRENGALVEAARFSAGRAGEAPPGGWDPFIVSPFSTRTEYRLVESDLSVVLEARADGSASGFYRRIRIDPTRYPVVEWRWRVLQPLAGADPRVPSRADSAARLVISFHGDVTRLDFVERTT
;
A
#
# COMPACT_ATOMS: atom_id res chain seq x y z
N MET A 1 -0.17 -48.46 -25.44
CA MET A 1 -0.76 -48.58 -24.08
C MET A 1 -0.54 -47.26 -23.39
N LEU A 2 -1.62 -46.69 -22.88
CA LEU A 2 -1.76 -45.33 -22.36
C LEU A 2 -0.98 -45.17 -21.03
N VAL A 3 -0.07 -44.19 -20.92
CA VAL A 3 0.42 -43.71 -19.62
C VAL A 3 -0.08 -42.28 -19.47
N CYS A 4 -1.00 -42.13 -18.53
CA CYS A 4 -1.70 -40.90 -18.18
C CYS A 4 -0.72 -39.93 -17.52
N SER A 5 -0.36 -38.84 -18.20
CA SER A 5 0.41 -37.75 -17.58
C SER A 5 -0.58 -36.78 -16.93
N VAL A 6 -0.63 -36.78 -15.60
CA VAL A 6 -1.32 -35.73 -14.84
C VAL A 6 -0.38 -34.54 -14.75
N THR A 7 -0.52 -33.59 -15.67
CA THR A 7 0.07 -32.26 -15.52
C THR A 7 -0.87 -31.39 -14.69
N LEU A 8 -0.65 -31.39 -13.37
CA LEU A 8 -1.07 -30.28 -12.53
C LEU A 8 -0.21 -29.07 -12.89
N ALA A 9 -0.58 -28.35 -13.94
CA ALA A 9 -0.08 -27.00 -14.18
C ALA A 9 -0.76 -26.08 -13.17
N GLY A 10 -0.22 -26.06 -11.95
CA GLY A 10 -0.60 -25.11 -10.92
C GLY A 10 -0.46 -23.71 -11.49
N CYS A 11 -1.48 -22.89 -11.31
CA CYS A 11 -1.33 -21.44 -11.41
C CYS A 11 -0.27 -21.07 -10.38
N VAL A 12 0.97 -20.83 -10.82
CA VAL A 12 1.96 -20.13 -10.00
C VAL A 12 1.53 -18.67 -10.00
N GLY A 13 0.41 -18.39 -9.31
CA GLY A 13 0.21 -17.08 -8.74
C GLY A 13 1.25 -17.00 -7.65
N VAL A 14 2.29 -16.19 -7.85
CA VAL A 14 3.15 -15.80 -6.73
C VAL A 14 2.17 -15.25 -5.69
N PRO A 15 2.02 -15.90 -4.52
CA PRO A 15 1.01 -15.48 -3.57
C PRO A 15 1.34 -14.05 -3.14
N VAL A 16 0.30 -13.28 -2.83
CA VAL A 16 0.38 -11.93 -2.22
C VAL A 16 1.26 -11.94 -0.94
N GLU A 17 1.63 -13.15 -0.48
CA GLU A 17 2.46 -13.54 0.66
C GLU A 17 3.98 -13.35 0.50
N GLU A 18 4.52 -12.91 -0.64
CA GLU A 18 5.77 -12.10 -0.66
C GLU A 18 5.47 -10.69 -0.10
N LEU A 19 4.85 -10.71 1.07
CA LEU A 19 4.05 -9.68 1.69
C LEU A 19 4.83 -8.38 1.73
N LEU A 20 4.13 -7.28 1.46
CA LEU A 20 4.57 -5.90 1.68
C LEU A 20 5.28 -5.71 3.04
N ALA A 21 5.03 -6.59 4.01
CA ALA A 21 5.57 -6.59 5.36
C ALA A 21 6.36 -7.88 5.73
N SER A 22 7.04 -8.56 4.80
CA SER A 22 7.94 -9.67 5.17
C SER A 22 9.11 -9.20 6.03
N THR A 23 9.41 -9.91 7.13
CA THR A 23 10.56 -9.60 8.00
C THR A 23 11.89 -9.67 7.25
N ALA A 24 12.04 -10.59 6.28
CA ALA A 24 13.26 -10.70 5.48
C ALA A 24 13.46 -9.46 4.60
N ILE A 25 12.40 -9.03 3.90
CA ILE A 25 12.41 -7.82 3.05
C ILE A 25 12.73 -6.58 3.89
N VAL A 26 12.11 -6.44 5.07
CA VAL A 26 12.37 -5.29 5.94
C VAL A 26 13.75 -5.34 6.58
N ALA A 27 14.34 -6.52 6.81
CA ALA A 27 15.68 -6.66 7.36
C ALA A 27 16.77 -6.09 6.44
N GLU A 28 16.55 -6.11 5.12
CA GLU A 28 17.45 -5.56 4.11
C GLU A 28 17.38 -4.03 4.02
N LEU A 29 16.28 -3.41 4.47
CA LEU A 29 16.13 -1.96 4.45
C LEU A 29 17.04 -1.30 5.48
N GLN A 30 17.65 -0.18 5.07
CA GLN A 30 18.34 0.71 5.98
C GLN A 30 17.35 1.24 7.02
N ARG A 31 17.73 1.16 8.29
CA ARG A 31 16.93 1.75 9.37
C ARG A 31 17.01 3.27 9.29
N GLU A 32 15.84 3.90 9.23
CA GLU A 32 15.68 5.35 9.26
C GLU A 32 16.20 5.93 10.59
N ASN A 33 16.75 7.14 10.52
CA ASN A 33 17.37 7.81 11.66
C ASN A 33 17.14 9.34 11.60
N GLY A 34 17.63 10.07 12.60
CA GLY A 34 17.45 11.51 12.72
C GLY A 34 16.36 11.92 13.73
N ALA A 35 16.01 13.21 13.75
CA ALA A 35 14.98 13.73 14.67
C ALA A 35 13.55 13.45 14.18
N LEU A 36 13.35 13.33 12.86
CA LEU A 36 12.08 13.06 12.20
C LEU A 36 12.35 12.12 11.00
N VAL A 37 11.43 11.18 10.75
CA VAL A 37 11.46 10.36 9.54
C VAL A 37 10.43 10.87 8.54
N GLU A 38 10.89 11.30 7.37
CA GLU A 38 10.01 11.74 6.28
C GLU A 38 9.49 10.52 5.49
N ALA A 39 8.36 9.97 5.94
CA ALA A 39 7.74 8.82 5.29
C ALA A 39 7.21 9.15 3.88
N ALA A 40 6.63 10.33 3.69
CA ALA A 40 6.18 10.85 2.40
C ALA A 40 6.28 12.38 2.33
N ARG A 41 7.33 12.89 1.67
CA ARG A 41 7.47 14.33 1.38
C ARG A 41 7.21 14.60 -0.09
N PHE A 42 6.00 14.31 -0.56
CA PHE A 42 5.62 14.51 -1.96
C PHE A 42 5.80 15.95 -2.43
N SER A 43 5.63 16.92 -1.53
CA SER A 43 5.82 18.35 -1.82
C SER A 43 7.26 18.76 -2.14
N ALA A 44 8.26 17.88 -1.92
CA ALA A 44 9.63 18.11 -2.36
C ALA A 44 9.89 17.71 -3.82
N GLY A 45 8.96 16.98 -4.44
CA GLY A 45 8.99 16.67 -5.87
C GLY A 45 8.44 17.82 -6.71
N ARG A 46 8.47 17.65 -8.04
CA ARG A 46 7.88 18.59 -9.00
C ARG A 46 6.66 17.96 -9.67
N ALA A 47 5.69 18.79 -10.03
CA ALA A 47 4.52 18.32 -10.76
C ALA A 47 4.94 17.61 -12.08
N GLY A 48 4.31 16.47 -12.36
CA GLY A 48 4.61 15.62 -13.51
C GLY A 48 5.79 14.66 -13.33
N GLU A 49 6.60 14.79 -12.28
CA GLU A 49 7.66 13.84 -11.96
C GLU A 49 7.15 12.65 -11.13
N ALA A 50 7.97 11.60 -11.04
CA ALA A 50 7.69 10.48 -10.14
C ALA A 50 7.74 10.95 -8.67
N PRO A 51 6.84 10.44 -7.79
CA PRO A 51 6.87 10.78 -6.38
C PRO A 51 8.22 10.41 -5.71
N PRO A 52 8.80 11.30 -4.89
CA PRO A 52 10.05 10.99 -4.19
C PRO A 52 9.82 9.92 -3.12
N GLY A 53 10.90 9.24 -2.75
CA GLY A 53 10.91 8.32 -1.60
C GLY A 53 10.52 6.89 -1.92
N GLY A 54 10.58 6.43 -3.18
CA GLY A 54 10.40 5.00 -3.51
C GLY A 54 9.01 4.49 -3.18
N TRP A 55 7.99 5.28 -3.54
CA TRP A 55 6.60 4.86 -3.46
C TRP A 55 6.18 4.21 -4.78
N ASP A 56 5.43 3.11 -4.67
CA ASP A 56 4.99 2.31 -5.80
C ASP A 56 3.47 2.07 -5.78
N PRO A 57 2.82 1.94 -6.96
CA PRO A 57 1.45 1.47 -7.03
C PRO A 57 1.31 0.05 -6.48
N PHE A 58 0.34 -0.17 -5.59
CA PHE A 58 -0.08 -1.49 -5.18
C PHE A 58 -1.20 -1.99 -6.10
N ILE A 59 -0.90 -3.04 -6.86
CA ILE A 59 -1.82 -3.63 -7.84
C ILE A 59 -2.55 -4.81 -7.16
N VAL A 60 -3.85 -4.64 -6.90
CA VAL A 60 -4.70 -5.69 -6.30
C VAL A 60 -4.97 -6.82 -7.28
N SER A 61 -5.22 -6.48 -8.55
CA SER A 61 -5.39 -7.43 -9.64
C SER A 61 -4.88 -6.83 -10.95
N PRO A 62 -4.24 -7.63 -11.84
CA PRO A 62 -3.86 -7.15 -13.17
C PRO A 62 -5.04 -6.65 -14.02
N PHE A 63 -6.26 -7.13 -13.72
CA PHE A 63 -7.47 -6.85 -14.51
C PHE A 63 -8.33 -5.71 -13.92
N SER A 64 -7.98 -5.16 -12.76
CA SER A 64 -8.73 -4.04 -12.17
C SER A 64 -8.33 -2.71 -12.79
N THR A 65 -9.28 -1.79 -12.95
CA THR A 65 -8.99 -0.38 -13.24
C THR A 65 -8.00 0.14 -12.20
N ARG A 66 -6.98 0.86 -12.66
CA ARG A 66 -5.91 1.38 -11.80
C ARG A 66 -6.23 2.81 -11.39
N THR A 67 -6.04 3.12 -10.12
CA THR A 67 -5.96 4.52 -9.67
C THR A 67 -4.70 5.14 -10.27
N GLU A 68 -4.85 6.31 -10.86
CA GLU A 68 -3.72 7.09 -11.37
C GLU A 68 -3.14 7.95 -10.24
N TYR A 69 -1.83 7.85 -10.03
CA TYR A 69 -1.11 8.67 -9.06
C TYR A 69 -0.16 9.62 -9.78
N ARG A 70 -0.27 10.92 -9.50
CA ARG A 70 0.62 11.94 -10.10
C ARG A 70 0.95 13.03 -9.09
N LEU A 71 2.16 13.57 -9.18
CA LEU A 71 2.45 14.86 -8.55
C LEU A 71 1.79 15.98 -9.35
N VAL A 72 0.99 16.80 -8.69
CA VAL A 72 0.29 17.94 -9.28
C VAL A 72 0.51 19.19 -8.44
N GLU A 73 0.46 20.35 -9.09
CA GLU A 73 0.38 21.63 -8.39
C GLU A 73 -0.99 21.76 -7.71
N SER A 74 -1.00 22.33 -6.50
CA SER A 74 -2.22 22.75 -5.81
C SER A 74 -2.00 24.13 -5.20
N ASP A 75 -3.07 24.76 -4.72
CA ASP A 75 -3.01 26.11 -4.13
C ASP A 75 -2.05 26.23 -2.93
N LEU A 76 -1.68 25.12 -2.29
CA LEU A 76 -0.81 25.10 -1.11
C LEU A 76 0.63 24.67 -1.43
N SER A 77 0.79 23.64 -2.25
CA SER A 77 2.08 23.05 -2.65
C SER A 77 1.87 21.97 -3.72
N VAL A 78 2.96 21.40 -4.23
CA VAL A 78 2.90 20.11 -4.93
C VAL A 78 2.33 19.05 -3.98
N VAL A 79 1.39 18.24 -4.49
CA VAL A 79 0.74 17.14 -3.76
C VAL A 79 0.72 15.88 -4.62
N LEU A 80 0.59 14.72 -3.99
CA LEU A 80 0.23 13.48 -4.68
C LEU A 80 -1.29 13.47 -4.88
N GLU A 81 -1.74 13.56 -6.13
CA GLU A 81 -3.12 13.30 -6.51
C GLU A 81 -3.31 11.81 -6.78
N ALA A 82 -4.42 11.28 -6.26
CA ALA A 82 -4.92 9.94 -6.58
C ALA A 82 -6.28 10.08 -7.29
N ARG A 83 -6.33 9.72 -8.57
CA ARG A 83 -7.57 9.71 -9.35
C ARG A 83 -8.07 8.27 -9.50
N ALA A 84 -9.14 7.95 -8.78
CA ALA A 84 -9.80 6.66 -8.81
C ALA A 84 -11.13 6.75 -9.57
N ASP A 85 -11.32 5.89 -10.56
CA ASP A 85 -12.56 5.77 -11.35
C ASP A 85 -12.95 4.30 -11.43
N GLY A 86 -13.89 3.88 -10.58
CA GLY A 86 -14.23 2.46 -10.42
C GLY A 86 -13.03 1.58 -10.06
N SER A 87 -12.03 2.13 -9.38
CA SER A 87 -10.76 1.46 -9.05
C SER A 87 -10.57 1.29 -7.55
N ALA A 88 -9.86 0.23 -7.18
CA ALA A 88 -9.31 0.04 -5.84
C ALA A 88 -7.83 -0.34 -5.97
N SER A 89 -6.95 0.54 -5.50
CA SER A 89 -5.52 0.30 -5.46
C SER A 89 -4.90 0.97 -4.25
N GLY A 90 -3.66 0.63 -3.95
CA GLY A 90 -2.85 1.37 -2.99
C GLY A 90 -1.71 2.11 -3.67
N PHE A 91 -1.08 2.99 -2.91
CA PHE A 91 0.25 3.50 -3.18
C PHE A 91 1.04 3.27 -1.90
N TYR A 92 2.20 2.62 -1.98
CA TYR A 92 2.88 2.11 -0.80
C TYR A 92 4.38 2.37 -0.84
N ARG A 93 5.00 2.42 0.34
CA ARG A 93 6.45 2.46 0.52
C ARG A 93 6.81 1.53 1.67
N ARG A 94 7.85 0.72 1.50
CA ARG A 94 8.44 -0.05 2.59
C ARG A 94 9.52 0.79 3.27
N ILE A 95 9.44 0.92 4.59
CA ILE A 95 10.39 1.69 5.40
C ILE A 95 10.70 0.94 6.69
N ARG A 96 11.93 1.09 7.19
CA ARG A 96 12.36 0.48 8.46
C ARG A 96 12.53 1.55 9.52
N ILE A 97 11.53 1.67 10.39
CA ILE A 97 11.46 2.67 11.46
C ILE A 97 11.50 1.98 12.82
N ASP A 98 12.11 2.62 13.81
CA ASP A 98 11.97 2.23 15.21
C ASP A 98 10.77 2.96 15.84
N PRO A 99 9.63 2.28 16.07
CA PRO A 99 8.43 2.93 16.59
C PRO A 99 8.59 3.43 18.03
N THR A 100 9.60 2.94 18.78
CA THR A 100 9.89 3.46 20.13
C THR A 100 10.51 4.85 20.09
N ARG A 101 11.18 5.19 18.98
CA ARG A 101 11.76 6.52 18.73
C ARG A 101 10.80 7.44 17.98
N TYR A 102 9.95 6.89 17.12
CA TYR A 102 9.01 7.62 16.28
C TYR A 102 7.57 7.11 16.51
N PRO A 103 6.95 7.39 17.67
CA PRO A 103 5.65 6.82 18.03
C PRO A 103 4.44 7.51 17.38
N VAL A 104 4.65 8.64 16.70
CA VAL A 104 3.59 9.46 16.12
C VAL A 104 3.76 9.53 14.62
N VAL A 105 2.66 9.31 13.89
CA VAL A 105 2.56 9.55 12.45
C VAL A 105 1.70 10.78 12.22
N GLU A 106 2.25 11.76 11.51
CA GLU A 106 1.52 12.93 11.06
C GLU A 106 1.29 12.85 9.56
N TRP A 107 0.06 13.13 9.13
CA TRP A 107 -0.32 13.09 7.72
C TRP A 107 -1.29 14.23 7.40
N ARG A 108 -1.24 14.71 6.15
CA ARG A 108 -2.21 15.67 5.62
C ARG A 108 -2.74 15.18 4.28
N TRP A 109 -4.04 15.18 4.13
CA TRP A 109 -4.72 14.86 2.88
C TRP A 109 -5.95 15.74 2.71
N ARG A 110 -6.55 15.68 1.52
CA ARG A 110 -7.86 16.26 1.23
C ARG A 110 -8.62 15.30 0.35
N VAL A 111 -9.86 15.01 0.70
CA VAL A 111 -10.81 14.29 -0.16
C VAL A 111 -11.59 15.33 -0.96
N LEU A 112 -11.47 15.29 -2.28
CA LEU A 112 -12.13 16.23 -3.18
C LEU A 112 -13.60 15.88 -3.42
N GLN A 113 -13.90 14.58 -3.48
CA GLN A 113 -15.23 14.05 -3.75
C GLN A 113 -15.51 12.88 -2.80
N PRO A 114 -16.63 12.91 -2.05
CA PRO A 114 -17.04 11.76 -1.25
C PRO A 114 -17.49 10.62 -2.16
N LEU A 115 -17.35 9.39 -1.67
CA LEU A 115 -17.77 8.20 -2.42
C LEU A 115 -19.30 8.07 -2.37
N ALA A 116 -19.95 8.17 -3.52
CA ALA A 116 -21.41 8.10 -3.61
C ALA A 116 -21.93 6.74 -3.14
N GLY A 117 -22.88 6.75 -2.21
CA GLY A 117 -23.52 5.53 -1.70
C GLY A 117 -22.71 4.75 -0.65
N ALA A 118 -21.52 5.23 -0.28
CA ALA A 118 -20.76 4.66 0.83
C ALA A 118 -21.47 4.93 2.16
N ASP A 119 -21.65 3.89 2.97
CA ASP A 119 -22.15 3.97 4.33
C ASP A 119 -21.34 3.02 5.22
N PRO A 120 -20.48 3.53 6.12
CA PRO A 120 -19.65 2.70 6.98
C PRO A 120 -20.47 1.83 7.96
N ARG A 121 -21.77 2.09 8.13
CA ARG A 121 -22.67 1.28 8.97
C ARG A 121 -23.18 0.03 8.27
N VAL A 122 -23.07 -0.05 6.94
CA VAL A 122 -23.55 -1.16 6.13
C VAL A 122 -22.34 -1.89 5.54
N PRO A 123 -22.02 -3.13 5.97
CA PRO A 123 -20.79 -3.81 5.55
C PRO A 123 -20.58 -3.90 4.04
N SER A 124 -21.65 -4.09 3.24
CA SER A 124 -21.57 -4.14 1.78
C SER A 124 -21.36 -2.78 1.11
N ARG A 125 -21.43 -1.68 1.87
CA ARG A 125 -21.22 -0.30 1.41
C ARG A 125 -20.17 0.43 2.25
N ALA A 126 -19.45 -0.31 3.10
CA ALA A 126 -18.41 0.23 3.95
C ALA A 126 -17.14 0.42 3.11
N ASP A 127 -16.99 1.63 2.58
CA ASP A 127 -15.83 2.01 1.77
C ASP A 127 -15.37 3.44 2.14
N SER A 128 -14.12 3.77 1.81
CA SER A 128 -13.44 5.00 2.21
C SER A 128 -12.84 5.70 1.00
N ALA A 129 -13.11 6.99 0.83
CA ALA A 129 -12.51 7.78 -0.25
C ALA A 129 -10.97 7.88 -0.16
N ALA A 130 -10.41 7.80 1.05
CA ALA A 130 -8.98 7.68 1.31
C ALA A 130 -8.75 6.95 2.64
N ARG A 131 -7.65 6.20 2.74
CA ARG A 131 -7.22 5.52 3.97
C ARG A 131 -5.70 5.47 4.07
N LEU A 132 -5.19 5.59 5.29
CA LEU A 132 -3.79 5.28 5.60
C LEU A 132 -3.74 3.88 6.20
N VAL A 133 -2.90 3.02 5.64
CA VAL A 133 -2.68 1.66 6.13
C VAL A 133 -1.22 1.53 6.53
N ILE A 134 -0.99 1.15 7.78
CA ILE A 134 0.34 0.89 8.31
C ILE A 134 0.40 -0.59 8.65
N SER A 135 1.27 -1.31 7.94
CA SER A 135 1.50 -2.72 8.16
C SER A 135 2.88 -2.90 8.79
N PHE A 136 2.94 -3.57 9.94
CA PHE A 136 4.20 -3.94 10.56
C PHE A 136 4.68 -5.26 10.01
N HIS A 137 5.99 -5.42 9.89
CA HIS A 137 6.53 -6.73 9.57
C HIS A 137 6.27 -7.67 10.74
N GLY A 138 5.44 -8.68 10.48
CA GLY A 138 5.13 -9.72 11.46
C GLY A 138 6.17 -10.81 11.40
N ASP A 139 6.45 -11.41 12.55
CA ASP A 139 6.98 -12.77 12.57
C ASP A 139 5.80 -13.72 12.38
N VAL A 140 5.58 -14.14 11.14
CA VAL A 140 4.50 -15.07 10.79
C VAL A 140 4.58 -16.39 11.56
N THR A 141 5.77 -16.76 12.07
CA THR A 141 5.94 -17.95 12.90
C THR A 141 5.30 -17.80 14.28
N ARG A 142 5.10 -16.56 14.74
CA ARG A 142 4.42 -16.23 16.00
C ARG A 142 2.90 -16.11 15.87
N LEU A 143 2.38 -16.10 14.65
CA LEU A 143 0.94 -16.15 14.38
C LEU A 143 0.45 -17.59 14.55
N ASP A 144 -0.72 -17.79 15.15
CA ASP A 144 -1.37 -19.10 15.22
C ASP A 144 -1.97 -19.52 13.86
N PHE A 145 -2.50 -20.75 13.76
CA PHE A 145 -3.03 -21.27 12.50
C PHE A 145 -4.22 -20.45 11.95
N VAL A 146 -5.05 -19.89 12.84
CA VAL A 146 -6.25 -19.12 12.47
C VAL A 146 -5.85 -17.72 12.00
N GLU A 147 -4.89 -17.10 12.67
CA GLU A 147 -4.32 -15.79 12.29
C GLU A 147 -3.57 -15.80 10.95
N ARG A 148 -3.08 -16.98 10.52
CA ARG A 148 -2.41 -17.14 9.22
C ARG A 148 -3.35 -17.29 8.03
N THR A 149 -4.62 -17.63 8.26
CA THR A 149 -5.59 -17.98 7.20
C THR A 149 -6.75 -16.99 7.06
N THR A 150 -6.75 -15.90 7.84
CA THR A 150 -7.72 -14.79 7.75
C THR A 150 -7.06 -13.57 7.12
#